data_AF-A0A921DWY9-F1
#
_entry.id   AF-A0A921DWY9-F1
#
_cell.length_a   1.000
_cell.length_b   1.000
_cell.length_c   1.000
_cell.angle_alpha   90.00
_cell.angle_beta   90.00
_cell.angle_gamma   90.00
#
_symmetry.space_group_name_H-M   'P 1'
#
loop_
_entity.id
_entity.type
_entity.pdbx_description
1 polymer ?
#
loop_
_entity_poly.entity_id
_entity_poly.type
_entity_poly.pdbx_seq_one_letter_code
_entity_poly.pdbx_strand_id
1 'polypeptide(L)'
;MSKITKAFEYVDLGKYKEAEALYQELLNDELNDKDYESVLNGVGYLYAFTERYDDAIDVYEQLLARASTDEDKAIAYHQIGMVYRMRHDVDNAKRYFGYELDIIKDKDDNDLFVSANFYEFAEVYKIEGELQKAVEMGYGALDHALRTDDHVAIGCAHRVLADCFNEQDQSSVAKFHYEHSLESFKAADDAAAIMDLNDTIDSMS
;
A
#
# COMPACT_ATOMS: atom_id res chain seq x y z
N MET A 1 8.28 -23.28 -7.05
CA MET A 1 7.30 -22.26 -6.65
C MET A 1 6.27 -22.93 -5.76
N SER A 2 6.04 -22.43 -4.54
CA SER A 2 5.04 -23.02 -3.64
C SER A 2 3.63 -22.74 -4.16
N LYS A 3 2.64 -23.52 -3.69
CA LYS A 3 1.22 -23.23 -3.98
C LYS A 3 0.84 -21.82 -3.51
N ILE A 4 1.38 -21.37 -2.37
CA ILE A 4 1.15 -20.03 -1.82
C ILE A 4 1.64 -18.95 -2.80
N THR A 5 2.91 -19.01 -3.25
CA THR A 5 3.46 -18.05 -4.22
C THR A 5 2.64 -18.02 -5.51
N LYS A 6 2.24 -19.20 -6.00
CA LYS A 6 1.41 -19.30 -7.20
C LYS A 6 0.02 -18.67 -7.02
N ALA A 7 -0.55 -18.72 -5.81
CA ALA A 7 -1.83 -18.08 -5.51
C ALA A 7 -1.71 -16.55 -5.57
N PHE A 8 -0.64 -15.99 -4.98
CA PHE A 8 -0.35 -14.55 -5.08
C PHE A 8 -0.19 -14.11 -6.54
N GLU A 9 0.60 -14.83 -7.34
CA GLU A 9 0.77 -14.52 -8.77
C GLU A 9 -0.56 -14.56 -9.55
N TYR A 10 -1.49 -15.43 -9.18
CA TYR A 10 -2.82 -15.42 -9.77
C TYR A 10 -3.62 -14.17 -9.41
N VAL A 11 -3.48 -13.62 -8.19
CA VAL A 11 -4.08 -12.33 -7.85
C VAL A 11 -3.47 -11.22 -8.71
N ASP A 12 -2.14 -11.15 -8.80
CA ASP A 12 -1.43 -10.10 -9.55
C ASP A 12 -1.76 -10.13 -11.06
N LEU A 13 -2.04 -11.32 -11.60
CA LEU A 13 -2.46 -11.52 -13.00
C LEU A 13 -3.97 -11.33 -13.22
N GLY A 14 -4.74 -10.96 -12.19
CA GLY A 14 -6.20 -10.81 -12.27
C GLY A 14 -6.98 -12.13 -12.38
N LYS A 15 -6.33 -13.27 -12.14
CA LYS A 15 -6.91 -14.62 -12.17
C LYS A 15 -7.56 -14.97 -10.84
N TYR A 16 -8.52 -14.14 -10.42
CA TYR A 16 -9.08 -14.17 -9.08
C TYR A 16 -9.79 -15.50 -8.74
N LYS A 17 -10.44 -16.15 -9.71
CA LYS A 17 -11.10 -17.46 -9.49
C LYS A 17 -10.09 -18.57 -9.23
N GLU A 18 -9.00 -18.57 -9.98
CA GLU A 18 -7.91 -19.54 -9.79
C GLU A 18 -7.15 -19.28 -8.49
N ALA A 19 -6.96 -18.02 -8.11
CA ALA A 19 -6.40 -17.65 -6.81
C ALA A 19 -7.30 -18.12 -5.66
N GLU A 20 -8.60 -17.84 -5.72
CA GLU A 20 -9.57 -18.24 -4.69
C GLU A 20 -9.61 -19.75 -4.50
N ALA A 21 -9.67 -20.51 -5.60
CA ALA A 21 -9.66 -21.97 -5.54
C ALA A 21 -8.38 -22.52 -4.89
N LEU A 22 -7.22 -21.91 -5.18
CA LEU A 22 -5.94 -22.35 -4.64
C LEU A 22 -5.80 -21.98 -3.15
N TYR A 23 -6.27 -20.81 -2.73
CA TYR A 23 -6.31 -20.44 -1.31
C TYR A 23 -7.28 -21.32 -0.52
N GLN A 24 -8.44 -21.66 -1.08
CA GLN A 24 -9.37 -22.61 -0.45
C GLN A 24 -8.76 -24.00 -0.29
N GLU A 25 -8.01 -24.49 -1.29
CA GLU A 25 -7.27 -25.74 -1.17
C GLU A 25 -6.23 -25.66 -0.03
N LEU A 26 -5.45 -24.58 0.01
CA LEU A 26 -4.43 -24.35 1.05
C LEU A 26 -5.02 -24.27 2.46
N LEU A 27 -6.18 -23.62 2.63
CA LEU A 27 -6.86 -23.53 3.93
C LEU A 27 -7.40 -24.89 4.44
N ASN A 28 -7.50 -25.90 3.57
CA ASN A 28 -7.85 -27.27 3.95
C ASN A 28 -6.64 -28.16 4.21
N ASP A 29 -5.43 -27.71 3.87
CA ASP A 29 -4.17 -28.43 4.13
C ASP A 29 -3.70 -28.20 5.58
N GLU A 30 -2.91 -29.12 6.13
CA GLU A 30 -2.21 -28.91 7.40
C GLU A 30 -1.01 -27.97 7.19
N LEU A 31 -1.21 -26.68 7.50
CA LEU A 31 -0.17 -25.64 7.41
C LEU A 31 0.51 -25.41 8.76
N ASN A 32 1.79 -25.08 8.74
CA ASN A 32 2.42 -24.45 9.90
C ASN A 32 1.91 -23.02 10.08
N ASP A 33 2.13 -22.42 11.25
CA ASP A 33 1.61 -21.08 11.58
C ASP A 33 2.02 -20.01 10.57
N LYS A 34 3.26 -20.04 10.09
CA LYS A 34 3.80 -19.05 9.14
C LYS A 34 3.16 -19.16 7.76
N ASP A 35 3.02 -20.39 7.27
CA ASP A 35 2.35 -20.64 5.98
C ASP A 35 0.86 -20.30 6.07
N TYR A 36 0.21 -20.59 7.20
CA TYR A 36 -1.18 -20.21 7.44
C TYR A 36 -1.36 -18.69 7.44
N GLU A 37 -0.49 -17.94 8.10
CA GLU A 37 -0.51 -16.46 8.09
C GLU A 37 -0.26 -15.89 6.70
N SER A 38 0.65 -16.48 5.94
CA SER A 38 0.88 -16.09 4.54
C SER A 38 -0.35 -16.34 3.66
N VAL A 39 -1.07 -17.45 3.90
CA VAL A 39 -2.34 -17.75 3.23
C VAL A 39 -3.43 -16.76 3.61
N LEU A 40 -3.59 -16.44 4.90
CA LEU A 40 -4.56 -15.42 5.33
C LEU A 40 -4.26 -14.05 4.68
N ASN A 41 -2.99 -13.65 4.62
CA ASN A 41 -2.61 -12.38 4.00
C ASN A 41 -3.02 -12.36 2.51
N GLY A 42 -2.78 -13.46 1.79
CA GLY A 42 -3.17 -13.60 0.40
C GLY A 42 -4.68 -13.62 0.17
N VAL A 43 -5.45 -14.25 1.06
CA VAL A 43 -6.92 -14.25 1.01
C VAL A 43 -7.47 -12.86 1.26
N GLY A 44 -6.98 -12.15 2.28
CA GLY A 44 -7.37 -10.78 2.56
C GLY A 44 -7.09 -9.86 1.37
N TYR A 45 -5.93 -10.02 0.73
CA TYR A 45 -5.53 -9.26 -0.45
C TYR A 45 -6.46 -9.53 -1.64
N LEU A 46 -6.74 -10.80 -1.93
CA LEU A 46 -7.71 -11.21 -2.95
C LEU A 46 -9.10 -10.61 -2.71
N TYR A 47 -9.58 -10.63 -1.46
CA TYR A 47 -10.89 -10.07 -1.09
C TYR A 47 -10.91 -8.54 -1.26
N ALA A 48 -9.84 -7.84 -0.89
CA ALA A 48 -9.73 -6.40 -1.11
C ALA A 48 -9.81 -6.03 -2.61
N PHE A 49 -9.07 -6.74 -3.48
CA PHE A 49 -9.04 -6.50 -4.93
C PHE A 49 -10.31 -6.92 -5.67
N THR A 50 -11.12 -7.79 -5.05
CA THR A 50 -12.44 -8.17 -5.56
C THR A 50 -13.58 -7.40 -4.89
N GLU A 51 -13.26 -6.29 -4.21
CA GLU A 51 -14.19 -5.39 -3.53
C GLU A 51 -15.03 -6.05 -2.42
N ARG A 52 -14.59 -7.21 -1.93
CA ARG A 52 -15.17 -7.93 -0.78
C ARG A 52 -14.58 -7.40 0.51
N TYR A 53 -14.79 -6.11 0.76
CA TYR A 53 -14.10 -5.40 1.85
C TYR A 53 -14.42 -5.94 3.24
N ASP A 54 -15.67 -6.29 3.53
CA ASP A 54 -16.04 -6.86 4.83
C ASP A 54 -15.34 -8.20 5.07
N ASP A 55 -15.28 -9.07 4.05
CA ASP A 55 -14.55 -10.35 4.14
C ASP A 55 -13.03 -10.13 4.31
N ALA A 56 -12.46 -9.14 3.62
CA ALA A 56 -11.04 -8.80 3.76
C ALA A 56 -10.71 -8.31 5.18
N ILE A 57 -11.57 -7.46 5.76
CA ILE A 57 -11.44 -7.00 7.15
C ILE A 57 -11.51 -8.19 8.10
N ASP A 58 -12.50 -9.09 7.97
CA ASP A 58 -12.63 -10.27 8.81
C ASP A 58 -11.37 -11.17 8.77
N VAL A 59 -10.72 -11.30 7.60
CA VAL A 59 -9.48 -12.05 7.46
C VAL A 59 -8.29 -11.33 8.12
N TYR A 60 -8.16 -10.02 7.92
CA TYR A 60 -7.06 -9.27 8.54
C TYR A 60 -7.24 -9.09 10.06
N GLU A 61 -8.47 -9.06 10.59
CA GLU A 61 -8.73 -9.12 12.02
C GLU A 61 -8.33 -10.47 12.63
N GLN A 62 -8.48 -11.57 11.88
CA GLN A 62 -7.94 -12.87 12.30
C GLN A 62 -6.41 -12.87 12.35
N LEU A 63 -5.74 -12.24 11.37
CA LEU A 63 -4.29 -12.05 11.41
C LEU A 63 -3.87 -11.20 12.61
N LEU A 64 -4.57 -10.10 12.87
CA LEU A 64 -4.32 -9.25 14.03
C LEU A 64 -4.48 -10.02 15.36
N ALA A 65 -5.49 -10.90 15.47
CA ALA A 65 -5.69 -11.73 16.66
C ALA A 65 -4.58 -12.77 16.88
N ARG A 66 -3.84 -13.14 15.82
CA ARG A 66 -2.70 -14.06 15.87
C ARG A 66 -1.36 -13.36 16.08
N ALA A 67 -1.31 -12.05 15.87
CA ALA A 67 -0.10 -11.25 15.98
C ALA A 67 0.57 -11.44 17.35
N SER A 68 1.82 -11.89 17.34
CA SER A 68 2.59 -12.19 18.56
C SER A 68 3.61 -11.12 18.89
N THR A 69 3.94 -10.27 17.92
CA THR A 69 4.87 -9.15 18.05
C THR A 69 4.19 -7.83 17.69
N ASP A 70 4.83 -6.71 18.02
CA ASP A 70 4.32 -5.41 17.60
C ASP A 70 4.50 -5.22 16.09
N GLU A 71 5.54 -5.82 15.50
CA GLU A 71 5.75 -5.88 14.04
C GLU A 71 4.57 -6.58 13.35
N ASP A 72 4.13 -7.75 13.85
CA ASP A 72 2.98 -8.47 13.28
C ASP A 72 1.69 -7.65 13.37
N LYS A 73 1.49 -6.92 14.49
CA LYS A 73 0.34 -6.02 14.66
C LYS A 73 0.39 -4.86 13.68
N ALA A 74 1.57 -4.24 13.50
CA ALA A 74 1.75 -3.15 12.56
C ALA A 74 1.39 -3.59 11.13
N ILE A 75 1.86 -4.77 10.70
CA ILE A 75 1.49 -5.35 9.41
C ILE A 75 -0.03 -5.55 9.30
N ALA A 76 -0.66 -6.13 10.32
CA ALA A 76 -2.12 -6.34 10.30
C ALA A 76 -2.89 -5.00 10.27
N TYR A 77 -2.48 -4.01 11.06
CA TYR A 77 -3.08 -2.68 11.04
C TYR A 77 -2.93 -1.99 9.67
N HIS A 78 -1.77 -2.11 9.04
CA HIS A 78 -1.54 -1.61 7.68
C HIS A 78 -2.55 -2.20 6.69
N GLN A 79 -2.70 -3.52 6.69
CA GLN A 79 -3.60 -4.21 5.77
C GLN A 79 -5.06 -3.82 6.00
N ILE A 80 -5.51 -3.73 7.27
CA ILE A 80 -6.86 -3.27 7.60
C ILE A 80 -7.08 -1.82 7.14
N GLY A 81 -6.10 -0.94 7.40
CA GLY A 81 -6.13 0.46 6.97
C GLY A 81 -6.26 0.60 5.45
N MET A 82 -5.49 -0.21 4.70
CA MET A 82 -5.55 -0.25 3.24
C MET A 82 -6.94 -0.67 2.74
N VAL A 83 -7.56 -1.69 3.35
CA VAL A 83 -8.93 -2.11 2.97
C VAL A 83 -9.95 -1.00 3.23
N TYR A 84 -9.87 -0.31 4.37
CA TYR A 84 -10.75 0.84 4.63
C TYR A 84 -10.51 1.99 3.66
N ARG A 85 -9.25 2.27 3.29
CA ARG A 85 -8.92 3.25 2.24
C ARG A 85 -9.57 2.86 0.90
N MET A 86 -9.43 1.60 0.47
CA MET A 86 -10.05 1.09 -0.76
C MET A 86 -11.58 1.17 -0.74
N ARG A 87 -12.20 1.06 0.44
CA ARG A 87 -13.65 1.27 0.66
C ARG A 87 -14.06 2.75 0.75
N HIS A 88 -13.11 3.68 0.72
CA HIS A 88 -13.31 5.11 0.96
C HIS A 88 -13.85 5.43 2.37
N ASP A 89 -13.61 4.55 3.35
CA ASP A 89 -13.90 4.80 4.76
C ASP A 89 -12.70 5.48 5.41
N VAL A 90 -12.66 6.81 5.23
CA VAL A 90 -11.57 7.69 5.66
C VAL A 90 -11.31 7.60 7.16
N ASP A 91 -12.36 7.54 7.98
CA ASP A 91 -12.23 7.57 9.45
C ASP A 91 -11.55 6.30 9.97
N ASN A 92 -11.97 5.13 9.49
CA ASN A 92 -11.34 3.87 9.90
C ASN A 92 -9.95 3.71 9.29
N ALA A 93 -9.73 4.13 8.04
CA ALA A 93 -8.40 4.09 7.42
C ALA A 93 -7.37 4.87 8.26
N LYS A 94 -7.67 6.13 8.62
CA LYS A 94 -6.81 6.95 9.49
C LYS A 94 -6.56 6.31 10.85
N ARG A 95 -7.59 5.70 11.43
CA ARG A 95 -7.49 5.05 12.74
C ARG A 95 -6.48 3.90 12.72
N TYR A 96 -6.58 3.03 11.72
CA TYR A 96 -5.70 1.87 11.60
C TYR A 96 -4.27 2.23 11.20
N PHE A 97 -4.09 3.17 10.26
CA PHE A 97 -2.76 3.71 9.96
C PHE A 97 -2.15 4.46 11.16
N GLY A 98 -2.97 5.07 12.02
CA GLY A 98 -2.51 5.66 13.28
C GLY A 98 -2.00 4.61 14.28
N TYR A 99 -2.70 3.48 14.40
CA TYR A 99 -2.24 2.36 15.23
C TYR A 99 -0.94 1.73 14.73
N GLU A 100 -0.79 1.60 13.41
CA GLU A 100 0.49 1.20 12.81
C GLU A 100 1.60 2.22 13.14
N LEU A 101 1.34 3.51 12.91
CA LEU A 101 2.32 4.58 13.11
C LEU A 101 2.85 4.62 14.55
N ASP A 102 1.98 4.45 15.55
CA ASP A 102 2.36 4.41 16.96
C ASP A 102 3.34 3.28 17.30
N ILE A 103 3.37 2.20 16.51
CA ILE A 103 4.33 1.11 16.67
C ILE A 103 5.64 1.40 15.95
N ILE A 104 5.57 1.97 14.74
CA ILE A 104 6.74 2.03 13.85
C ILE A 104 7.58 3.30 14.01
N LYS A 105 7.01 4.42 14.49
CA LYS A 105 7.64 5.75 14.43
C LYS A 105 8.90 5.93 15.28
N ASP A 106 9.01 5.20 16.38
CA ASP A 106 10.09 5.37 17.37
C ASP A 106 11.15 4.25 17.30
N LYS A 107 11.09 3.40 16.27
CA LYS A 107 12.05 2.31 16.06
C LYS A 107 13.15 2.73 15.09
N ASP A 108 14.37 2.33 15.39
CA ASP A 108 15.51 2.51 14.50
C ASP A 108 15.28 1.74 13.18
N ASP A 109 15.80 2.27 12.07
CA ASP A 109 15.74 1.67 10.72
C ASP A 109 14.33 1.45 10.14
N ASN A 110 13.31 2.14 10.67
CA ASN A 110 11.92 2.03 10.21
C ASN A 110 11.50 3.07 9.16
N ASP A 111 12.44 3.86 8.61
CA ASP A 111 12.14 4.92 7.64
C ASP A 111 11.29 4.42 6.46
N LEU A 112 11.53 3.20 5.96
CA LEU A 112 10.74 2.62 4.87
C LEU A 112 9.27 2.41 5.27
N PHE A 113 9.02 1.87 6.47
CA PHE A 113 7.67 1.63 6.96
C PHE A 113 6.95 2.95 7.26
N VAL A 114 7.65 3.93 7.85
CA VAL A 114 7.07 5.25 8.13
C VAL A 114 6.73 5.97 6.82
N SER A 115 7.60 5.86 5.82
CA SER A 115 7.34 6.39 4.47
C SER A 115 6.06 5.78 3.86
N ALA A 116 5.92 4.45 3.90
CA ALA A 116 4.74 3.76 3.38
C ALA A 116 3.46 4.18 4.13
N ASN A 117 3.51 4.26 5.46
CA ASN A 117 2.38 4.71 6.28
C ASN A 117 1.98 6.17 5.97
N PHE A 118 2.95 7.06 5.79
CA PHE A 118 2.68 8.46 5.45
C PHE A 118 2.12 8.60 4.03
N TYR A 119 2.58 7.78 3.09
CA TYR A 119 1.98 7.69 1.76
C TYR A 119 0.50 7.29 1.84
N GLU A 120 0.17 6.28 2.66
CA GLU A 120 -1.21 5.86 2.88
C GLU A 120 -2.06 6.98 3.51
N PHE A 121 -1.54 7.73 4.49
CA PHE A 121 -2.23 8.91 5.02
C PHE A 121 -2.44 9.99 3.95
N ALA A 122 -1.46 10.23 3.07
CA ALA A 122 -1.59 11.20 1.98
C ALA A 122 -2.74 10.80 1.04
N GLU A 123 -2.81 9.54 0.65
CA GLU A 123 -3.91 8.99 -0.16
C GLU A 123 -5.27 9.11 0.54
N VAL A 124 -5.34 8.82 1.84
CA VAL A 124 -6.58 8.97 2.62
C VAL A 124 -7.04 10.43 2.70
N TYR A 125 -6.11 11.38 2.89
CA TYR A 125 -6.45 12.81 2.88
C TYR A 125 -6.83 13.32 1.49
N LYS A 126 -6.27 12.76 0.40
CA LYS A 126 -6.75 13.03 -0.97
C LYS A 126 -8.20 12.61 -1.15
N ILE A 127 -8.55 11.39 -0.73
CA ILE A 127 -9.94 10.88 -0.79
C ILE A 127 -10.91 11.78 0.00
N GLU A 128 -10.47 12.32 1.13
CA GLU A 128 -11.25 13.26 1.95
C GLU A 128 -11.36 14.68 1.33
N GLY A 129 -10.51 15.01 0.34
CA GLY A 129 -10.41 16.35 -0.25
C GLY A 129 -9.56 17.34 0.56
N GLU A 130 -8.84 16.87 1.58
CA GLU A 130 -7.97 17.68 2.44
C GLU A 130 -6.55 17.76 1.84
N LEU A 131 -6.45 18.32 0.62
CA LEU A 131 -5.23 18.31 -0.20
C LEU A 131 -4.01 18.92 0.50
N GLN A 132 -4.18 19.92 1.36
CA GLN A 132 -3.07 20.50 2.11
C GLN A 132 -2.46 19.48 3.09
N LYS A 133 -3.28 18.70 3.79
CA LYS A 133 -2.81 17.63 4.68
C LYS A 133 -2.22 16.48 3.88
N ALA A 134 -2.78 16.17 2.72
CA ALA A 134 -2.21 15.17 1.83
C ALA A 134 -0.78 15.55 1.38
N VAL A 135 -0.55 16.82 1.03
CA VAL A 135 0.79 17.33 0.70
C VAL A 135 1.74 17.25 1.90
N GLU A 136 1.28 17.60 3.10
CA GLU A 136 2.09 17.49 4.32
C GLU A 136 2.53 16.04 4.58
N MET A 137 1.61 15.08 4.44
CA MET A 137 1.92 13.65 4.58
C MET A 137 2.81 13.15 3.43
N GLY A 138 2.58 13.60 2.19
CA GLY A 138 3.40 13.25 1.04
C GLY A 138 4.86 13.72 1.17
N TYR A 139 5.10 14.93 1.69
CA TYR A 139 6.46 15.39 1.97
C TYR A 139 7.11 14.63 3.13
N GLY A 140 6.34 14.28 4.16
CA GLY A 140 6.86 13.41 5.22
C GLY A 140 7.22 12.01 4.70
N ALA A 141 6.39 11.43 3.82
CA ALA A 141 6.70 10.16 3.16
C ALA A 141 8.01 10.27 2.37
N LEU A 142 8.17 11.34 1.58
CA LEU A 142 9.38 11.58 0.81
C LEU A 142 10.63 11.75 1.68
N ASP A 143 10.52 12.50 2.78
CA ASP A 143 11.62 12.73 3.73
C ASP A 143 12.13 11.42 4.35
N HIS A 144 11.22 10.53 4.74
CA HIS A 144 11.58 9.19 5.21
C HIS A 144 12.13 8.31 4.07
N ALA A 145 11.49 8.29 2.90
CA ALA A 145 11.94 7.51 1.74
C ALA A 145 13.39 7.85 1.34
N LEU A 146 13.76 9.13 1.35
CA LEU A 146 15.11 9.60 1.00
C LEU A 146 16.20 9.20 2.00
N ARG A 147 15.84 8.73 3.21
CA ARG A 147 16.78 8.13 4.17
C ARG A 147 17.02 6.65 3.91
N THR A 148 16.29 6.08 2.95
CA THR A 148 16.42 4.70 2.50
C THR A 148 17.04 4.64 1.11
N ASP A 149 17.44 3.44 0.68
CA ASP A 149 17.85 3.17 -0.71
C ASP A 149 16.66 2.63 -1.56
N ASP A 150 15.41 2.79 -1.08
CA ASP A 150 14.23 2.26 -1.75
C ASP A 150 13.67 3.25 -2.78
N HIS A 151 14.04 3.03 -4.04
CA HIS A 151 13.58 3.85 -5.15
C HIS A 151 12.07 3.73 -5.45
N VAL A 152 11.42 2.63 -5.04
CA VAL A 152 9.95 2.49 -5.19
C VAL A 152 9.25 3.44 -4.22
N ALA A 153 9.69 3.47 -2.96
CA ALA A 153 9.14 4.38 -1.94
C ALA A 153 9.32 5.85 -2.32
N ILE A 154 10.51 6.23 -2.81
CA ILE A 154 10.78 7.58 -3.32
C ILE A 154 9.84 7.91 -4.49
N GLY A 155 9.69 6.97 -5.43
CA GLY A 155 8.79 7.11 -6.57
C GLY A 155 7.33 7.33 -6.16
N CYS A 156 6.81 6.51 -5.23
CA CYS A 156 5.47 6.61 -4.69
C CYS A 156 5.23 7.94 -3.97
N ALA A 157 6.18 8.40 -3.14
CA ALA A 157 6.07 9.66 -2.42
C ALA A 157 6.04 10.87 -3.37
N HIS A 158 6.86 10.86 -4.42
CA HIS A 158 6.78 11.87 -5.47
C HIS A 158 5.45 11.80 -6.23
N ARG A 159 4.93 10.60 -6.56
CA ARG A 159 3.66 10.47 -7.28
C ARG A 159 2.48 11.06 -6.51
N VAL A 160 2.35 10.75 -5.21
CA VAL A 160 1.23 11.27 -4.41
C VAL A 160 1.28 12.80 -4.29
N LEU A 161 2.48 13.40 -4.19
CA LEU A 161 2.66 14.85 -4.22
C LEU A 161 2.25 15.43 -5.57
N ALA A 162 2.65 14.79 -6.67
CA ALA A 162 2.31 15.23 -8.01
C ALA A 162 0.79 15.27 -8.21
N ASP A 163 0.08 14.20 -7.81
CA ASP A 163 -1.38 14.14 -7.87
C ASP A 163 -2.02 15.26 -7.04
N CYS A 164 -1.56 15.47 -5.80
CA CYS A 164 -2.07 16.53 -4.95
C CYS A 164 -1.90 17.92 -5.58
N PHE A 165 -0.75 18.19 -6.20
CA PHE A 165 -0.50 19.47 -6.86
C PHE A 165 -1.28 19.61 -8.17
N ASN A 166 -1.50 18.51 -8.88
CA ASN A 166 -2.31 18.50 -10.09
C ASN A 166 -3.77 18.83 -9.78
N GLU A 167 -4.34 18.24 -8.71
CA GLU A 167 -5.69 18.56 -8.22
C GLU A 167 -5.84 20.00 -7.71
N GLN A 168 -4.72 20.67 -7.38
CA GLN A 168 -4.68 22.09 -7.00
C GLN A 168 -4.40 23.04 -8.18
N ASP A 169 -4.45 22.55 -9.42
CA ASP A 169 -4.10 23.30 -10.65
C ASP A 169 -2.66 23.86 -10.64
N GLN A 170 -1.76 23.27 -9.86
CA GLN A 170 -0.34 23.64 -9.78
C GLN A 170 0.50 22.78 -10.73
N SER A 171 0.16 22.82 -12.03
CA SER A 171 0.71 21.89 -13.04
C SER A 171 2.24 21.90 -13.15
N SER A 172 2.90 23.04 -12.92
CA SER A 172 4.37 23.11 -12.94
C SER A 172 5.02 22.35 -11.79
N VAL A 173 4.42 22.40 -10.59
CA VAL A 173 4.90 21.67 -9.41
C VAL A 173 4.54 20.19 -9.54
N ALA A 174 3.35 19.88 -10.02
CA ALA A 174 2.93 18.51 -10.31
C ALA A 174 3.89 17.82 -11.29
N LYS A 175 4.21 18.49 -12.42
CA LYS A 175 5.15 17.96 -13.41
C LYS A 175 6.54 17.69 -12.83
N PHE A 176 7.07 18.60 -12.01
CA PHE A 176 8.34 18.38 -11.30
C PHE A 176 8.31 17.08 -10.49
N HIS A 177 7.24 16.84 -9.72
CA HIS A 177 7.12 15.63 -8.92
C HIS A 177 6.90 14.38 -9.78
N TYR A 178 6.11 14.43 -10.85
CA TYR A 178 5.96 13.29 -11.76
C TYR A 178 7.27 12.90 -12.44
N GLU A 179 8.10 13.87 -12.85
CA GLU A 179 9.42 13.60 -13.43
C GLU A 179 10.34 12.88 -12.44
N HIS A 180 10.39 13.31 -11.18
CA HIS A 180 11.18 12.65 -10.13
C HIS A 180 10.62 11.26 -9.76
N SER A 181 9.30 11.11 -9.79
CA SER A 181 8.63 9.83 -9.60
C SER A 181 9.06 8.83 -10.68
N LEU A 182 9.03 9.27 -11.94
CA LEU A 182 9.44 8.47 -13.10
C LEU A 182 10.93 8.09 -13.05
N GLU A 183 11.81 9.01 -12.66
CA GLU A 183 13.23 8.72 -12.46
C GLU A 183 13.47 7.65 -11.39
N SER A 184 12.71 7.73 -10.29
CA SER A 184 12.82 6.77 -9.19
C SER A 184 12.31 5.38 -9.61
N PHE A 185 11.16 5.28 -10.28
CA PHE A 185 10.68 4.00 -10.79
C PHE A 185 11.58 3.39 -11.87
N LYS A 186 12.27 4.22 -12.68
CA LYS A 186 13.34 3.74 -13.58
C LYS A 186 14.51 3.15 -12.82
N ALA A 187 14.93 3.78 -11.71
CA ALA A 187 15.99 3.25 -10.86
C ALA A 187 15.58 1.94 -10.14
N ALA A 188 14.27 1.73 -9.95
CA ALA A 188 13.69 0.50 -9.38
C ALA A 188 13.36 -0.58 -10.42
N ASP A 189 13.58 -0.35 -11.72
CA ASP A 189 13.15 -1.23 -12.83
C ASP A 189 11.62 -1.57 -12.81
N ASP A 190 10.78 -0.67 -12.29
CA ASP A 190 9.31 -0.86 -12.22
C ASP A 190 8.64 -0.46 -13.54
N ALA A 191 8.61 -1.40 -14.49
CA ALA A 191 8.03 -1.18 -15.81
C ALA A 191 6.54 -0.76 -15.80
N ALA A 192 5.77 -1.22 -14.81
CA ALA A 192 4.35 -0.91 -14.72
C ALA A 192 4.14 0.55 -14.31
N ALA A 193 4.83 1.00 -13.25
CA ALA A 193 4.77 2.38 -12.79
C ALA A 193 5.35 3.37 -13.82
N ILE A 194 6.40 2.98 -14.55
CA ILE A 194 6.97 3.78 -15.65
C ILE A 194 5.94 4.01 -16.75
N MET A 195 5.21 2.96 -17.15
CA MET A 195 4.20 3.06 -18.21
C MET A 195 3.07 4.01 -17.82
N ASP A 196 2.52 3.85 -16.61
CA ASP A 196 1.45 4.68 -16.04
C ASP A 196 1.81 6.18 -16.00
N LEU A 197 3.03 6.50 -15.59
CA LEU A 197 3.49 7.89 -15.50
C LEU A 197 3.78 8.55 -16.84
N ASN A 198 4.28 7.81 -17.85
CA ASN A 198 4.52 8.41 -19.17
C ASN A 198 3.20 8.89 -19.79
N ASP A 199 2.15 8.08 -19.70
CA ASP A 199 0.81 8.44 -20.21
C ASP A 199 0.28 9.71 -19.49
N THR A 200 0.51 9.80 -18.18
CA THR A 200 0.13 10.95 -17.37
C THR A 200 0.89 12.21 -17.78
N ILE A 201 2.24 12.15 -17.85
CA ILE A 201 3.09 13.30 -18.18
C ILE A 201 2.82 13.82 -19.60
N ASP A 202 2.62 12.93 -20.58
CA ASP A 202 2.34 13.31 -21.97
C ASP A 202 1.02 14.07 -22.09
N SER A 203 0.02 13.74 -21.26
CA SER A 203 -1.27 14.43 -21.21
C SER A 203 -1.23 15.85 -20.62
N MET A 204 -0.15 16.19 -19.90
CA MET A 204 0.05 17.51 -19.27
C MET A 204 0.74 18.54 -20.19
N SER A 205 1.11 18.15 -21.42
CA SER A 205 1.79 18.99 -22.42
C SER A 205 0.84 19.75 -23.35
#